data_AF-A0A0C2S2B0-F1
#
_entry.id   AF-A0A0C2S2B0-F1
#
_cell.length_a   1.000
_cell.length_b   1.000
_cell.length_c   1.000
_cell.angle_alpha   90.00
_cell.angle_beta   90.00
_cell.angle_gamma   90.00
#
_symmetry.space_group_name_H-M   'P 1'
#
loop_
_entity.id
_entity.type
_entity.pdbx_description
1 polymer ?
#
loop_
_entity_poly.entity_id
_entity_poly.type
_entity_poly.pdbx_seq_one_letter_code
_entity_poly.pdbx_strand_id
1 'polypeptide(L)'
;PPSSPFAELLRRSKFASYDPAIRQTYSSPSAHAYRGDWGLKRPIALRRRNAFVSLASFESPAQFTEWNHAENQVRFIRRVEEMGVTPKTNVNSSWHQGLGKAKTEWLMDSDFCPGETHVLKSPKPSQTPVDLAGLGNKGPGQYGASRPLQWGDDSQIDTHVIPNVDAMSRKQFQRYLRNLRELRPQFKDYLQNQKTTGKKSLYELAQDSATDHHTQFILSHTSQAFQDRSSRQIEQQPHPNAGLMYACPSRLDAHL
;
A
#
# COMPACT_ATOMS: atom_id res chain seq x y z
N PRO A 1 -15.34 -16.71 18.52
CA PRO A 1 -16.24 -17.77 17.99
C PRO A 1 -15.89 -18.03 16.53
N PRO A 2 -15.92 -19.29 16.04
CA PRO A 2 -15.71 -19.56 14.62
C PRO A 2 -16.80 -18.87 13.78
N SER A 3 -16.42 -18.35 12.61
CA SER A 3 -17.37 -17.74 11.66
C SER A 3 -18.41 -18.75 11.18
N SER A 4 -19.64 -18.29 10.91
CA SER A 4 -20.63 -19.15 10.25
C SER A 4 -20.16 -19.50 8.83
N PRO A 5 -20.52 -20.68 8.29
CA PRO A 5 -20.09 -21.10 6.94
C PRO A 5 -20.56 -20.13 5.85
N PHE A 6 -21.74 -19.53 6.03
CA PHE A 6 -22.24 -18.47 5.13
C PHE A 6 -21.36 -17.22 5.18
N ALA A 7 -20.93 -16.77 6.37
CA ALA A 7 -20.06 -15.61 6.50
C ALA A 7 -18.70 -15.84 5.82
N GLU A 8 -18.18 -17.07 5.84
CA GLU A 8 -16.97 -17.43 5.12
C GLU A 8 -17.14 -17.40 3.61
N LEU A 9 -18.26 -17.92 3.08
CA LEU A 9 -18.59 -17.86 1.66
C LEU A 9 -18.78 -16.41 1.19
N LEU A 10 -19.49 -15.59 1.98
CA LEU A 10 -19.69 -14.17 1.67
C LEU A 10 -18.35 -13.44 1.64
N ARG A 11 -17.47 -13.64 2.63
CA ARG A 11 -16.14 -13.02 2.70
C ARG A 11 -15.25 -13.39 1.50
N ARG A 12 -15.41 -14.60 0.95
CA ARG A 12 -14.66 -15.09 -0.23
C ARG A 12 -15.37 -14.81 -1.56
N SER A 13 -16.58 -14.27 -1.53
CA SER A 13 -17.34 -14.00 -2.74
C SER A 13 -16.71 -12.85 -3.55
N LYS A 14 -16.92 -12.86 -4.87
CA LYS A 14 -16.50 -11.73 -5.74
C LYS A 14 -17.20 -10.42 -5.41
N PHE A 15 -18.34 -10.48 -4.72
CA PHE A 15 -19.04 -9.29 -4.26
C PHE A 15 -18.32 -8.62 -3.08
N ALA A 16 -17.70 -9.40 -2.18
CA ALA A 16 -16.99 -8.85 -1.03
C ALA A 16 -15.71 -8.07 -1.38
N SER A 17 -15.19 -8.20 -2.61
CA SER A 17 -14.09 -7.37 -3.09
C SER A 17 -14.53 -5.97 -3.57
N TYR A 18 -15.83 -5.69 -3.61
CA TYR A 18 -16.34 -4.37 -3.95
C TYR A 18 -16.00 -3.35 -2.85
N ASP A 19 -15.32 -2.28 -3.24
CA ASP A 19 -15.04 -1.12 -2.39
C ASP A 19 -15.52 0.14 -3.12
N PRO A 20 -16.46 0.92 -2.55
CA PRO A 20 -16.93 2.16 -3.19
C PRO A 20 -15.84 3.23 -3.35
N ALA A 21 -14.76 3.18 -2.56
CA ALA A 21 -13.64 4.10 -2.71
C ALA A 21 -12.80 3.80 -3.97
N ILE A 22 -12.83 2.56 -4.45
CA ILE A 22 -12.08 2.11 -5.62
C ILE A 22 -13.04 1.95 -6.79
N ARG A 23 -12.84 2.74 -7.84
CA ARG A 23 -13.61 2.61 -9.08
C ARG A 23 -13.17 1.38 -9.89
N GLN A 24 -13.51 0.20 -9.39
CA GLN A 24 -13.22 -1.07 -10.05
C GLN A 24 -14.07 -1.23 -11.32
N THR A 25 -13.47 -1.80 -12.35
CA THR A 25 -14.14 -2.16 -13.60
C THR A 25 -14.53 -3.62 -13.61
N TYR A 26 -15.79 -3.90 -13.94
CA TYR A 26 -16.35 -5.24 -14.03
C TYR A 26 -16.66 -5.60 -15.48
N SER A 27 -16.50 -6.88 -15.80
CA SER A 27 -16.85 -7.49 -17.08
C SER A 27 -17.76 -8.69 -16.86
N SER A 28 -18.71 -8.91 -17.76
CA SER A 28 -19.57 -10.09 -17.76
C SER A 28 -19.31 -10.95 -19.00
N PRO A 29 -19.38 -12.29 -18.92
CA PRO A 29 -19.35 -13.14 -20.10
C PRO A 29 -20.43 -12.74 -21.12
N SER A 30 -20.14 -12.89 -22.41
CA SER A 30 -20.99 -12.39 -23.50
C SER A 30 -22.46 -12.84 -23.43
N ALA A 31 -22.71 -14.08 -22.99
CA ALA A 31 -24.06 -14.64 -22.84
C ALA A 31 -24.88 -13.97 -21.71
N HIS A 32 -24.23 -13.64 -20.59
CA HIS A 32 -24.86 -12.96 -19.45
C HIS A 32 -25.02 -11.46 -19.73
N ALA A 33 -24.01 -10.83 -20.33
CA ALA A 33 -24.06 -9.44 -20.75
C ALA A 33 -25.24 -9.16 -21.69
N TYR A 34 -25.56 -10.07 -22.62
CA TYR A 34 -26.73 -9.94 -23.51
C TYR A 34 -28.07 -9.87 -22.73
N ARG A 35 -28.16 -10.56 -21.59
CA ARG A 35 -29.34 -10.54 -20.70
C ARG A 35 -29.32 -9.34 -19.75
N GLY A 36 -28.26 -8.53 -19.74
CA GLY A 36 -28.04 -7.49 -18.76
C GLY A 36 -27.63 -8.04 -17.39
N ASP A 37 -27.17 -9.28 -17.31
CA ASP A 37 -26.68 -9.91 -16.08
C ASP A 37 -25.18 -9.63 -15.91
N TRP A 38 -24.86 -8.96 -14.81
CA TRP A 38 -23.51 -8.53 -14.43
C TRP A 38 -23.10 -9.09 -13.07
N GLY A 39 -23.83 -10.08 -12.52
CA GLY A 39 -23.62 -10.57 -11.15
C GLY A 39 -23.98 -9.55 -10.07
N LEU A 40 -24.87 -8.62 -10.40
CA LEU A 40 -25.39 -7.58 -9.50
C LEU A 40 -26.80 -7.93 -9.06
N LYS A 41 -27.31 -7.21 -8.06
CA LYS A 41 -28.67 -7.42 -7.53
C LYS A 41 -29.76 -7.25 -8.61
N ARG A 42 -29.56 -6.35 -9.57
CA ARG A 42 -30.52 -6.03 -10.63
C ARG A 42 -29.81 -6.02 -12.00
N PRO A 43 -30.50 -6.39 -13.08
CA PRO A 43 -29.92 -6.33 -14.41
C PRO A 43 -29.71 -4.89 -14.86
N ILE A 44 -28.63 -4.64 -15.59
CA ILE A 44 -28.29 -3.35 -16.17
C ILE A 44 -28.74 -3.31 -17.64
N ALA A 45 -29.17 -2.14 -18.12
CA ALA A 45 -29.63 -1.92 -19.50
C ALA A 45 -28.52 -2.06 -20.57
N LEU A 46 -27.27 -2.31 -20.19
CA LEU A 46 -26.13 -2.48 -21.08
C LEU A 46 -26.07 -3.92 -21.61
N ARG A 47 -26.70 -4.16 -22.76
CA ARG A 47 -26.81 -5.48 -23.40
C ARG A 47 -25.88 -5.63 -24.61
N ARG A 48 -24.58 -5.47 -24.41
CA ARG A 48 -23.58 -5.62 -25.48
C ARG A 48 -22.42 -6.50 -25.06
N ARG A 49 -21.79 -7.15 -26.04
CA ARG A 49 -20.59 -7.98 -25.82
C ARG A 49 -19.39 -7.10 -25.50
N ASN A 50 -18.43 -7.64 -24.75
CA ASN A 50 -17.16 -6.98 -24.40
C ASN A 50 -17.34 -5.58 -23.78
N ALA A 51 -18.45 -5.37 -23.07
CA ALA A 51 -18.67 -4.16 -22.31
C ALA A 51 -17.97 -4.24 -20.96
N PHE A 52 -17.59 -3.06 -20.46
CA PHE A 52 -17.02 -2.87 -19.14
C PHE A 52 -17.82 -1.81 -18.40
N VAL A 53 -18.09 -2.07 -17.14
CA VAL A 53 -18.92 -1.23 -16.28
C VAL A 53 -18.16 -0.92 -15.00
N SER A 54 -18.26 0.32 -14.51
CA SER A 54 -17.80 0.70 -13.18
C SER A 54 -19.00 1.07 -12.32
N LEU A 55 -18.97 0.71 -11.04
CA LEU A 55 -20.04 1.02 -10.09
C LEU A 55 -19.62 2.18 -9.19
N ALA A 56 -20.49 3.17 -9.03
CA ALA A 56 -20.27 4.25 -8.05
C ALA A 56 -20.78 3.82 -6.67
N SER A 57 -22.02 3.32 -6.65
CA SER A 57 -22.68 2.76 -5.48
C SER A 57 -23.34 1.43 -5.89
N PHE A 58 -23.37 0.45 -4.98
CA PHE A 58 -23.97 -0.86 -5.29
C PHE A 58 -25.50 -0.76 -5.44
N GLU A 59 -26.15 -0.04 -4.53
CA GLU A 59 -27.58 0.23 -4.57
C GLU A 59 -27.83 1.64 -4.07
N SER A 60 -28.41 2.47 -4.94
CA SER A 60 -28.87 3.81 -4.58
C SER A 60 -30.12 3.69 -3.69
N PRO A 61 -30.39 4.63 -2.78
CA PRO A 61 -31.65 4.67 -2.03
C PRO A 61 -32.90 4.64 -2.92
N ALA A 62 -32.78 5.16 -4.14
CA ALA A 62 -33.80 5.11 -5.19
C ALA A 62 -33.97 3.72 -5.84
N GLN A 63 -33.37 2.67 -5.28
CA GLN A 63 -33.54 1.28 -5.70
C GLN A 63 -33.07 1.00 -7.13
N PHE A 64 -32.02 1.66 -7.59
CA PHE A 64 -31.32 1.27 -8.81
C PHE A 64 -29.82 1.20 -8.57
N THR A 65 -29.11 0.49 -9.44
CA THR A 65 -27.65 0.40 -9.38
C THR A 65 -27.05 1.50 -10.23
N GLU A 66 -26.25 2.37 -9.62
CA GLU A 66 -25.55 3.44 -10.32
C GLU A 66 -24.31 2.90 -11.01
N TRP A 67 -24.30 2.97 -12.34
CA TRP A 67 -23.23 2.41 -13.14
C TRP A 67 -22.80 3.39 -14.24
N ASN A 68 -21.52 3.34 -14.60
CA ASN A 68 -20.93 4.11 -15.67
C ASN A 68 -20.20 3.20 -16.66
N HIS A 69 -20.09 3.65 -17.91
CA HIS A 69 -19.28 2.98 -18.91
C HIS A 69 -17.78 3.06 -18.56
N ALA A 70 -17.10 1.92 -18.57
CA ALA A 70 -15.68 1.82 -18.21
C ALA A 70 -14.76 1.42 -19.38
N GLU A 71 -15.28 1.46 -20.61
CA GLU A 71 -14.53 1.00 -21.80
C GLU A 71 -13.30 1.84 -22.09
N ASN A 72 -13.38 3.15 -21.86
CA ASN A 72 -12.26 4.05 -22.13
C ASN A 72 -11.08 3.75 -21.21
N GLN A 73 -11.33 3.41 -19.94
CA GLN A 73 -10.31 3.03 -18.96
C GLN A 73 -9.64 1.71 -19.37
N VAL A 74 -10.43 0.69 -19.71
CA VAL A 74 -9.88 -0.60 -20.13
C VAL A 74 -9.10 -0.50 -21.44
N ARG A 75 -9.63 0.24 -22.43
CA ARG A 75 -8.91 0.49 -23.69
C ARG A 75 -7.67 1.35 -23.50
N PHE A 76 -7.65 2.25 -22.52
CA PHE A 76 -6.46 3.00 -22.18
C PHE A 76 -5.38 2.08 -21.63
N ILE A 77 -5.71 1.22 -20.65
CA ILE A 77 -4.75 0.25 -20.09
C ILE A 77 -4.20 -0.66 -21.18
N ARG A 78 -5.06 -1.25 -22.02
CA ARG A 78 -4.61 -2.09 -23.16
C ARG A 78 -3.69 -1.35 -24.12
N ARG A 79 -4.01 -0.10 -24.48
CA ARG A 79 -3.13 0.71 -25.33
C ARG A 79 -1.78 0.98 -24.68
N VAL A 80 -1.76 1.22 -23.37
CA VAL A 80 -0.50 1.41 -22.62
C VAL A 80 0.33 0.12 -22.62
N GLU A 81 -0.30 -1.03 -22.39
CA GLU A 81 0.35 -2.34 -22.48
C GLU A 81 0.89 -2.62 -23.90
N GLU A 82 0.08 -2.35 -24.93
CA GLU A 82 0.44 -2.53 -26.35
C GLU A 82 1.60 -1.62 -26.80
N MET A 83 1.74 -0.42 -26.22
CA MET A 83 2.84 0.48 -26.55
C MET A 83 4.19 0.01 -26.00
N GLY A 84 4.22 -0.84 -24.97
CA GLY A 84 5.47 -1.32 -24.36
C GLY A 84 6.35 -0.22 -23.74
N VAL A 85 5.83 1.00 -23.56
CA VAL A 85 6.57 2.15 -23.02
C VAL A 85 6.37 2.23 -21.51
N THR A 86 7.46 2.32 -20.75
CA THR A 86 7.39 2.53 -19.29
C THR A 86 6.84 3.93 -18.95
N PRO A 87 5.63 4.03 -18.36
CA PRO A 87 5.07 5.32 -18.00
C PRO A 87 5.88 5.97 -16.87
N LYS A 88 6.33 7.20 -17.10
CA LYS A 88 6.97 8.04 -16.09
C LYS A 88 5.99 9.06 -15.54
N THR A 89 6.03 9.29 -14.24
CA THR A 89 5.22 10.36 -13.64
C THR A 89 5.80 11.71 -13.94
N ASN A 90 4.92 12.66 -14.25
CA ASN A 90 5.30 14.05 -14.32
C ASN A 90 5.58 14.57 -12.91
N VAL A 91 6.73 15.19 -12.70
CA VAL A 91 7.16 15.77 -11.41
C VAL A 91 6.14 16.77 -10.85
N ASN A 92 5.43 17.47 -11.74
CA ASN A 92 4.44 18.49 -11.37
C ASN A 92 3.04 17.92 -11.09
N SER A 93 2.84 16.61 -11.24
CA SER A 93 1.54 16.00 -10.98
C SER A 93 1.27 15.82 -9.49
N SER A 94 0.00 15.91 -9.09
CA SER A 94 -0.42 15.61 -7.71
C SER A 94 -0.12 14.17 -7.29
N TRP A 95 -0.17 13.23 -8.26
CA TRP A 95 0.25 11.85 -8.02
C TRP A 95 1.72 11.77 -7.62
N HIS A 96 2.61 12.47 -8.35
CA HIS A 96 4.04 12.51 -8.03
C HIS A 96 4.31 13.12 -6.65
N GLN A 97 3.57 14.16 -6.27
CA GLN A 97 3.63 14.73 -4.91
C GLN A 97 3.20 13.71 -3.85
N GLY A 98 2.19 12.89 -4.15
CA GLY A 98 1.68 11.83 -3.28
C GLY A 98 2.61 10.63 -3.10
N LEU A 99 3.59 10.41 -3.98
CA LEU A 99 4.50 9.26 -3.90
C LEU A 99 5.32 9.23 -2.61
N GLY A 100 5.70 10.40 -2.08
CA GLY A 100 6.60 10.46 -0.92
C GLY A 100 7.85 9.63 -1.18
N LYS A 101 8.14 8.66 -0.31
CA LYS A 101 9.29 7.75 -0.43
C LYS A 101 9.21 6.75 -1.56
N ALA A 102 8.00 6.38 -1.97
CA ALA A 102 7.77 5.52 -3.13
C ALA A 102 8.38 6.08 -4.43
N LYS A 103 8.73 7.37 -4.46
CA LYS A 103 9.46 8.01 -5.56
C LYS A 103 10.87 7.46 -5.75
N THR A 104 11.56 7.13 -4.67
CA THR A 104 12.98 6.73 -4.66
C THR A 104 13.18 5.30 -4.22
N GLU A 105 12.33 4.82 -3.32
CA GLU A 105 12.44 3.53 -2.64
C GLU A 105 11.21 2.67 -2.96
N TRP A 106 10.98 2.41 -4.24
CA TRP A 106 9.94 1.49 -4.66
C TRP A 106 10.47 0.06 -4.60
N LEU A 107 10.02 -0.72 -3.61
CA LEU A 107 10.33 -2.15 -3.55
C LEU A 107 9.48 -2.88 -4.62
N MET A 108 9.99 -2.99 -5.86
CA MET A 108 9.44 -3.92 -6.84
C MET A 108 10.00 -5.31 -6.53
N ASP A 109 9.20 -6.12 -5.84
CA ASP A 109 9.45 -7.56 -5.73
C ASP A 109 9.01 -8.23 -7.05
N SER A 110 9.75 -7.94 -8.12
CA SER A 110 9.56 -8.55 -9.43
C SER A 110 10.71 -9.49 -9.72
N ASP A 111 10.41 -10.79 -9.72
CA ASP A 111 11.32 -11.83 -10.21
C ASP A 111 11.80 -11.56 -11.66
N PHE A 112 11.12 -10.67 -12.38
CA PHE A 112 11.39 -10.30 -13.77
C PHE A 112 12.20 -9.00 -13.94
N CYS A 113 12.61 -8.33 -12.85
CA CYS A 113 13.47 -7.15 -12.90
C CYS A 113 14.83 -7.42 -12.20
N PRO A 114 15.74 -8.19 -12.81
CA PRO A 114 17.05 -8.48 -12.24
C PRO A 114 17.89 -7.20 -12.18
N GLY A 115 17.99 -6.58 -11.00
CA GLY A 115 18.80 -5.38 -10.77
C GLY A 115 18.16 -4.32 -9.88
N GLU A 116 16.84 -4.36 -9.68
CA GLU A 116 16.12 -3.49 -8.75
C GLU A 116 15.86 -4.15 -7.39
N THR A 117 16.74 -5.06 -6.98
CA THR A 117 16.81 -5.44 -5.58
C THR A 117 17.30 -4.21 -4.83
N HIS A 118 16.38 -3.41 -4.27
CA HIS A 118 16.71 -2.71 -3.04
C HIS A 118 17.37 -3.74 -2.14
N VAL A 119 18.50 -3.35 -1.58
CA VAL A 119 19.31 -4.14 -0.67
C VAL A 119 18.50 -4.35 0.62
N LEU A 120 17.40 -5.10 0.56
CA LEU A 120 17.31 -6.23 1.45
C LEU A 120 18.59 -6.98 1.14
N LYS A 121 19.61 -6.78 1.99
CA LYS A 121 20.61 -7.82 2.15
C LYS A 121 19.75 -9.04 2.43
N SER A 122 19.43 -9.83 1.39
CA SER A 122 19.11 -11.24 1.59
C SER A 122 20.21 -11.65 2.52
N PRO A 123 19.91 -12.06 3.77
CA PRO A 123 20.95 -12.30 4.75
C PRO A 123 21.96 -13.17 4.02
N LYS A 124 23.19 -12.64 3.81
CA LYS A 124 24.28 -13.45 3.28
C LYS A 124 24.16 -14.73 4.09
N PRO A 125 23.93 -15.90 3.46
CA PRO A 125 23.54 -17.09 4.19
C PRO A 125 24.49 -17.18 5.36
N SER A 126 23.95 -16.92 6.56
CA SER A 126 24.80 -16.88 7.73
C SER A 126 25.38 -18.28 7.76
N GLN A 127 26.71 -18.40 7.69
CA GLN A 127 27.39 -19.68 7.84
C GLN A 127 27.23 -20.24 9.27
N THR A 128 26.19 -19.81 9.99
CA THR A 128 25.67 -20.48 11.17
C THR A 128 25.21 -21.87 10.71
N PRO A 129 25.79 -22.96 11.25
CA PRO A 129 25.31 -24.30 10.99
C PRO A 129 23.82 -24.35 11.29
N VAL A 130 23.01 -24.67 10.30
CA VAL A 130 21.58 -24.90 10.51
C VAL A 130 21.46 -26.14 11.37
N ASP A 131 21.11 -25.98 12.64
CA ASP A 131 20.89 -27.11 13.54
C ASP A 131 19.65 -27.89 13.10
N LEU A 132 19.88 -29.02 12.42
CA LEU A 132 18.84 -29.88 11.86
C LEU A 132 18.14 -30.72 12.94
N ALA A 133 18.64 -30.74 14.18
CA ALA A 133 18.13 -31.59 15.26
C ALA A 133 16.66 -31.28 15.67
N GLY A 134 16.16 -30.10 15.33
CA GLY A 134 14.79 -29.66 15.63
C GLY A 134 13.75 -29.87 14.52
N LEU A 135 14.15 -30.32 13.33
CA LEU A 135 13.21 -30.55 12.23
C LEU A 135 12.37 -31.82 12.49
N GLY A 136 11.05 -31.68 12.53
CA GLY A 136 10.12 -32.81 12.67
C GLY A 136 9.56 -33.04 14.08
N ASN A 137 10.09 -32.37 15.12
CA ASN A 137 9.61 -32.50 16.51
C ASN A 137 8.31 -31.75 16.80
N LYS A 138 7.76 -31.04 15.81
CA LYS A 138 6.48 -30.34 15.93
C LYS A 138 5.35 -31.31 15.62
N GLY A 139 4.63 -31.74 16.66
CA GLY A 139 3.57 -32.74 16.57
C GLY A 139 2.45 -32.40 15.58
N PRO A 140 1.57 -33.37 15.28
CA PRO A 140 0.44 -33.18 14.37
C PRO A 140 -0.43 -31.99 14.80
N GLY A 141 -0.70 -31.08 13.87
CA GLY A 141 -1.46 -29.83 14.11
C GLY A 141 -0.63 -28.55 14.13
N GLN A 142 0.71 -28.63 14.20
CA GLN A 142 1.59 -27.46 14.09
C GLN A 142 2.12 -27.19 12.67
N TYR A 143 1.92 -28.12 11.72
CA TYR A 143 2.16 -27.91 10.30
C TYR A 143 1.13 -26.90 9.76
N GLY A 144 1.47 -25.61 9.83
CA GLY A 144 0.57 -24.50 9.47
C GLY A 144 0.47 -23.40 10.52
N ALA A 145 1.05 -23.57 11.71
CA ALA A 145 1.23 -22.45 12.64
C ALA A 145 2.12 -21.40 11.96
N SER A 146 1.65 -20.14 11.90
CA SER A 146 2.38 -19.02 11.31
C SER A 146 3.82 -19.07 11.77
N ARG A 147 4.76 -19.28 10.83
CA ARG A 147 6.17 -19.05 11.13
C ARG A 147 6.25 -17.63 11.70
N PRO A 148 6.77 -17.42 12.92
CA PRO A 148 7.20 -16.08 13.27
C PRO A 148 8.19 -15.68 12.18
N LEU A 149 7.89 -14.61 11.44
CA LEU A 149 8.83 -14.02 10.50
C LEU A 149 10.11 -13.76 11.32
N GLN A 150 11.15 -14.57 11.11
CA GLN A 150 12.49 -14.28 11.58
C GLN A 150 12.99 -13.14 10.71
N TRP A 151 12.60 -11.92 11.09
CA TRP A 151 13.30 -10.73 10.65
C TRP A 151 14.73 -10.84 11.18
N GLY A 152 15.71 -10.83 10.28
CA GLY A 152 17.11 -10.80 10.68
C GLY A 152 17.36 -9.63 11.61
N ASP A 153 18.10 -9.88 12.69
CA ASP A 153 18.32 -9.01 13.86
C ASP A 153 19.15 -7.74 13.56
N ASP A 154 19.27 -7.30 12.30
CA ASP A 154 20.26 -6.29 11.89
C ASP A 154 19.80 -5.29 10.82
N SER A 155 18.48 -5.13 10.66
CA SER A 155 17.95 -3.89 10.11
C SER A 155 16.69 -3.57 10.88
N GLN A 156 16.73 -2.48 11.67
CA GLN A 156 15.55 -1.65 11.82
C GLN A 156 14.96 -1.54 10.42
N ILE A 157 13.84 -2.21 10.17
CA ILE A 157 13.03 -1.88 9.01
C ILE A 157 12.64 -0.46 9.36
N ASP A 158 13.37 0.50 8.81
CA ASP A 158 13.04 1.91 8.92
C ASP A 158 11.76 2.05 8.10
N THR A 159 10.65 1.57 8.66
CA THR A 159 9.32 1.91 8.22
C THR A 159 9.24 3.40 8.47
N HIS A 160 9.57 4.16 7.44
CA HIS A 160 9.57 5.60 7.51
C HIS A 160 8.13 6.06 7.39
N VAL A 161 7.35 5.78 8.43
CA VAL A 161 5.92 6.05 8.45
C VAL A 161 5.67 7.49 8.87
N ILE A 162 6.31 8.43 8.18
CA ILE A 162 5.98 9.84 8.30
C ILE A 162 4.90 10.15 7.27
N PRO A 163 3.77 10.75 7.67
CA PRO A 163 2.79 11.25 6.72
C PRO A 163 3.43 12.22 5.72
N ASN A 164 3.14 12.05 4.42
CA ASN A 164 3.65 12.93 3.38
C ASN A 164 3.05 14.34 3.51
N VAL A 165 3.80 15.27 4.08
CA VAL A 165 3.37 16.65 4.38
C VAL A 165 3.07 17.43 3.10
N ASP A 166 3.85 17.21 2.04
CA ASP A 166 3.72 17.95 0.77
C ASP A 166 2.43 17.58 0.02
N ALA A 167 1.93 16.36 0.23
CA ALA A 167 0.68 15.88 -0.36
C ALA A 167 -0.57 16.28 0.43
N MET A 168 -0.44 16.87 1.63
CA MET A 168 -1.59 17.22 2.45
C MET A 168 -2.33 18.45 1.92
N SER A 169 -3.67 18.37 1.88
CA SER A 169 -4.49 19.57 1.76
C SER A 169 -4.31 20.49 2.98
N ARG A 170 -4.57 21.79 2.83
CA ARG A 170 -4.48 22.77 3.93
C ARG A 170 -5.23 22.35 5.19
N LYS A 171 -6.42 21.75 5.05
CA LYS A 171 -7.24 21.28 6.18
C LYS A 171 -6.60 20.05 6.86
N GLN A 172 -6.07 19.11 6.08
CA GLN A 172 -5.34 17.95 6.61
C GLN A 172 -4.08 18.39 7.33
N PHE A 173 -3.32 19.31 6.76
CA PHE A 173 -2.13 19.87 7.38
C PHE A 173 -2.42 20.57 8.71
N GLN A 174 -3.50 21.36 8.80
CA GLN A 174 -3.92 21.97 10.07
C GLN A 174 -4.29 20.94 11.14
N ARG A 175 -4.98 19.86 10.74
CA ARG A 175 -5.29 18.75 11.66
C ARG A 175 -4.01 18.04 12.09
N TYR A 176 -3.09 17.81 11.17
CA TYR A 176 -1.78 17.23 11.47
C TYR A 176 -1.01 18.06 12.48
N LEU A 177 -0.95 19.39 12.31
CA LEU A 177 -0.31 20.29 13.27
C LEU A 177 -0.98 20.26 14.66
N ARG A 178 -2.30 20.11 14.73
CA ARG A 178 -3.01 19.95 16.01
C ARG A 178 -2.55 18.67 16.72
N ASN A 179 -2.55 17.54 16.01
CA ASN A 179 -2.09 16.27 16.55
C ASN A 179 -0.61 16.35 17.00
N LEU A 180 0.27 17.00 16.24
CA LEU A 180 1.67 17.19 16.64
C LEU A 180 1.81 18.03 17.91
N ARG A 181 0.96 19.05 18.10
CA ARG A 181 0.98 19.86 19.34
C ARG A 181 0.58 19.05 20.57
N GLU A 182 -0.31 18.07 20.41
CA GLU A 182 -0.72 17.15 21.47
C GLU A 182 0.42 16.22 21.90
N LEU A 183 1.35 15.89 20.99
CA LEU A 183 2.53 15.06 21.27
C LEU A 183 3.71 15.83 21.91
N ARG A 184 3.57 17.16 22.09
CA ARG A 184 4.63 18.01 22.68
C ARG A 184 5.14 17.56 24.08
N PRO A 185 4.30 17.14 25.05
CA PRO A 185 4.82 16.67 26.34
C PRO A 185 5.69 15.41 26.16
N GLN A 186 5.23 14.44 25.38
CA GLN A 186 5.99 13.22 25.10
C GLN A 186 7.32 13.51 24.40
N PHE A 187 7.34 14.50 23.50
CA PHE A 187 8.58 14.95 22.86
C PHE A 187 9.56 15.58 23.86
N LYS A 188 9.08 16.31 24.87
CA LYS A 188 9.95 16.83 25.94
C LYS A 188 10.56 15.69 26.75
N ASP A 189 9.78 14.68 27.09
CA ASP A 189 10.26 13.50 27.82
C ASP A 189 11.30 12.73 26.99
N TYR A 190 11.06 12.60 25.68
CA TYR A 190 12.02 12.03 24.72
C TYR A 190 13.34 12.81 24.71
N LEU A 191 13.30 14.14 24.67
CA LEU A 191 14.52 14.98 24.70
C LEU A 191 15.26 14.89 26.03
N GLN A 192 14.57 14.75 27.16
CA GLN A 192 15.21 14.55 28.47
C GLN A 192 15.98 13.23 28.53
N ASN A 193 15.45 12.18 27.89
CA ASN A 193 16.11 10.89 27.79
C ASN A 193 17.31 10.91 26.82
N GLN A 194 17.31 11.82 25.84
CA GLN A 194 18.43 12.06 24.94
C GLN A 194 19.54 12.84 25.65
N LYS A 195 20.57 12.12 26.11
CA LYS A 195 21.74 12.68 26.82
C LYS A 195 22.55 13.72 26.02
N THR A 196 22.31 13.84 24.72
CA THR A 196 23.03 14.72 23.78
C THR A 196 22.54 16.17 23.77
N THR A 197 21.36 16.45 24.33
CA THR A 197 20.68 17.75 24.14
C THR A 197 21.20 18.87 25.05
N GLY A 198 21.95 18.55 26.12
CA GLY A 198 22.57 19.54 27.00
C GLY A 198 21.58 20.58 27.57
N LYS A 199 22.06 21.76 27.97
CA LYS A 199 21.22 22.90 28.39
C LYS A 199 20.72 23.75 27.20
N LYS A 200 20.72 23.20 25.97
CA LYS A 200 20.30 23.95 24.78
C LYS A 200 18.79 24.24 24.85
N SER A 201 18.39 25.42 24.39
CA SER A 201 16.98 25.75 24.27
C SER A 201 16.31 24.92 23.16
N LEU A 202 14.99 24.68 23.24
CA LEU A 202 14.25 23.99 22.17
C LEU A 202 14.39 24.68 20.80
N TYR A 203 14.58 26.00 20.82
CA TYR A 203 14.76 26.80 19.60
C TYR A 203 16.13 26.53 18.97
N GLU A 204 17.20 26.48 19.78
CA GLU A 204 18.54 26.11 19.30
C GLU A 204 18.57 24.70 18.72
N LEU A 205 17.93 23.73 19.40
CA LEU A 205 17.83 22.35 18.89
C LEU A 205 17.07 22.27 17.55
N ALA A 206 16.10 23.16 17.32
CA ALA A 206 15.35 23.21 16.06
C ALA A 206 16.13 23.85 14.91
N GLN A 207 17.15 24.66 15.21
CA GLN A 207 18.04 25.24 14.19
C GLN A 207 19.22 24.33 13.85
N ASP A 208 19.53 23.36 14.70
CA ASP A 208 20.65 22.44 14.52
C ASP A 208 20.31 21.39 13.45
N SER A 209 20.64 21.69 12.20
CA SER A 209 20.42 20.79 11.05
C SER A 209 21.18 19.45 11.15
N ALA A 210 22.17 19.35 12.05
CA ALA A 210 22.92 18.11 12.24
C ALA A 210 22.12 17.07 13.06
N THR A 211 21.13 17.52 13.85
CA THR A 211 20.36 16.67 14.75
C THR A 211 18.85 16.83 14.52
N ASP A 212 18.29 15.98 13.65
CA ASP A 212 16.85 15.91 13.38
C ASP A 212 16.07 15.15 14.48
N HIS A 213 16.18 15.63 15.73
CA HIS A 213 15.53 15.01 16.89
C HIS A 213 14.00 14.90 16.73
N HIS A 214 13.37 15.89 16.10
CA HIS A 214 11.92 15.91 15.89
C HIS A 214 11.50 14.85 14.87
N THR A 215 12.24 14.70 13.77
CA THR A 215 11.98 13.66 12.74
C THR A 215 12.15 12.28 13.32
N GLN A 216 13.24 12.05 14.08
CA GLN A 216 13.49 10.77 14.76
C GLN A 216 12.39 10.43 15.77
N PHE A 217 11.95 11.41 16.56
CA PHE A 217 10.83 11.21 17.48
C PHE A 217 9.55 10.83 16.74
N ILE A 218 9.17 11.60 15.71
CA ILE A 218 7.96 11.32 14.92
C ILE A 218 8.05 9.91 14.31
N LEU A 219 9.20 9.55 13.71
CA LEU A 219 9.45 8.22 13.16
C LEU A 219 9.26 7.12 14.21
N SER A 220 9.86 7.26 15.37
CA SER A 220 9.75 6.26 16.43
C SER A 220 8.32 6.13 16.98
N HIS A 221 7.61 7.26 17.11
CA HIS A 221 6.23 7.27 17.60
C HIS A 221 5.28 6.67 16.55
N THR A 222 5.45 7.03 15.27
CA THR A 222 4.62 6.46 14.21
C THR A 222 4.94 4.98 14.01
N SER A 223 6.22 4.56 13.97
CA SER A 223 6.57 3.15 13.81
C SER A 223 5.95 2.26 14.88
N GLN A 224 5.92 2.72 16.15
CA GLN A 224 5.24 2.01 17.23
C GLN A 224 3.73 1.82 16.97
N ALA A 225 3.06 2.83 16.41
CA ALA A 225 1.64 2.74 16.07
C ALA A 225 1.34 1.75 14.92
N PHE A 226 2.30 1.49 14.04
CA PHE A 226 2.19 0.47 12.99
C PHE A 226 2.64 -0.93 13.44
N GLN A 227 3.56 -1.00 14.41
CA GLN A 227 4.00 -2.27 14.99
C GLN A 227 2.95 -2.88 15.94
N ASP A 228 2.02 -2.08 16.46
CA ASP A 228 0.93 -2.59 17.29
C ASP A 228 0.06 -3.56 16.47
N ARG A 229 -0.04 -4.81 16.94
CA ARG A 229 -0.85 -5.87 16.33
C ARG A 229 -2.34 -5.55 16.34
N SER A 230 -2.78 -4.68 17.25
CA SER A 230 -4.16 -4.22 17.33
C SER A 230 -4.47 -3.14 16.29
N SER A 231 -3.43 -2.47 15.77
CA SER A 231 -3.55 -1.43 14.77
C SER A 231 -4.04 -1.99 13.45
N ARG A 232 -4.97 -1.27 12.84
CA ARG A 232 -5.46 -1.54 11.47
C ARG A 232 -4.85 -0.59 10.45
N GLN A 233 -3.82 0.15 10.84
CA GLN A 233 -3.15 1.10 9.96
C GLN A 233 -2.22 0.35 9.02
N ILE A 234 -2.24 0.72 7.74
CA ILE A 234 -1.38 0.16 6.70
C ILE A 234 -0.56 1.31 6.15
N GLU A 235 0.76 1.09 6.05
CA GLU A 235 1.66 2.05 5.44
C GLU A 235 1.28 2.21 3.97
N GLN A 236 0.99 3.45 3.55
CA GLN A 236 0.63 3.72 2.17
C GLN A 236 1.90 3.89 1.34
N GLN A 237 2.17 2.94 0.46
CA GLN A 237 3.26 3.01 -0.52
C GLN A 237 2.66 2.98 -1.94
N PRO A 238 2.28 4.14 -2.51
CA PRO A 238 1.54 4.20 -3.78
C PRO A 238 2.44 4.02 -5.00
N HIS A 239 2.02 3.17 -5.96
CA HIS A 239 2.79 2.82 -7.18
C HIS A 239 3.28 4.02 -7.98
N PRO A 240 4.57 4.09 -8.41
CA PRO A 240 5.09 5.27 -9.07
C PRO A 240 4.31 5.44 -10.37
N ASN A 241 4.05 4.35 -11.08
CA ASN A 241 3.17 4.36 -12.26
C ASN A 241 1.69 4.00 -11.99
N ALA A 242 1.22 4.02 -10.74
CA ALA A 242 -0.15 3.65 -10.36
C ALA A 242 -0.60 2.23 -10.75
N GLY A 243 0.34 1.29 -10.95
CA GLY A 243 0.05 -0.09 -11.33
C GLY A 243 -0.31 -0.26 -12.81
N LEU A 244 0.02 0.72 -13.66
CA LEU A 244 -0.18 0.63 -15.11
C LEU A 244 0.72 -0.40 -15.76
N MET A 245 1.92 -0.61 -15.22
CA MET A 245 2.87 -1.59 -15.72
C MET A 245 3.66 -2.21 -14.58
N TYR A 246 3.79 -3.54 -14.60
CA TYR A 246 4.69 -4.30 -13.73
C TYR A 246 5.89 -4.87 -14.49
N ALA A 247 5.87 -4.79 -15.83
CA ALA A 247 6.99 -5.18 -16.66
C ALA A 247 8.07 -4.08 -16.63
N CYS A 248 9.33 -4.50 -16.57
CA CYS A 248 10.50 -3.67 -16.81
C CYS A 248 11.05 -3.97 -18.22
N PRO A 249 10.37 -3.57 -19.31
CA PRO A 249 10.91 -3.80 -20.65
C PRO A 249 12.26 -3.10 -20.77
N SER A 250 13.24 -3.79 -21.37
CA SER A 250 14.54 -3.17 -21.59
C SER A 250 14.39 -2.01 -22.58
N ARG A 251 15.35 -1.07 -22.59
CA ARG A 251 15.33 0.01 -23.58
C ARG A 251 15.33 -0.51 -25.03
N LEU A 252 15.86 -1.71 -25.25
CA LEU A 252 15.89 -2.34 -26.57
C LEU A 252 14.52 -2.88 -26.96
N ASP A 253 13.78 -3.48 -26.03
CA ASP A 253 12.42 -3.99 -26.29
C ASP A 253 11.42 -2.88 -26.61
N ALA A 254 11.63 -1.66 -26.07
CA ALA A 254 10.76 -0.52 -26.32
C ALA A 254 10.95 0.16 -27.70
N HIS A 255 11.97 -0.25 -28.48
CA HIS A 255 12.32 0.38 -29.77
C HIS A 255 12.06 -0.52 -31.00
N LEU A 256 11.60 -1.76 -30.81
CA LEU A 256 11.19 -2.67 -31.88
C LEU A 256 9.68 -2.58 -32.13
#